data_AF-A0A371GBY0-F1
#
_entry.id   AF-A0A371GBY0-F1
#
_cell.length_a   1.000
_cell.length_b   1.000
_cell.length_c   1.000
_cell.angle_alpha   90.00
_cell.angle_beta   90.00
_cell.angle_gamma   90.00
#
_symmetry.space_group_name_H-M   'P 1'
#
loop_
_entity.id
_entity.type
_entity.pdbx_description
1 polymer ?
#
loop_
_entity_poly.entity_id
_entity_poly.type
_entity_poly.pdbx_seq_one_letter_code
_entity_poly.pdbx_strand_id
1 'polypeptide(L)'
;MYDASNSTLGAVIVQRVGKQPHVIAYASQTMDSSQFNYISTKKKLLAIVSALDKFRSYLLGSKIVVFSDHVALKFLLKKLDAKLRLI
;
A
#
# COMPACT_ATOMS: atom_id res chain seq x y z
N MET A 1 1.19 -5.76 -4.11
CA MET A 1 2.51 -5.24 -3.69
C MET A 1 2.49 -3.73 -3.86
N TYR A 2 3.35 -3.00 -3.17
CA TYR A 2 3.48 -1.55 -3.35
C TYR A 2 4.95 -1.15 -3.33
N ASP A 3 5.24 0.01 -3.89
CA ASP A 3 6.52 0.68 -3.80
C ASP A 3 6.30 2.18 -3.55
N ALA A 4 7.24 2.81 -2.86
CA ALA A 4 7.24 4.24 -2.63
C ALA A 4 8.65 4.77 -2.89
N SER A 5 8.77 5.58 -3.92
CA SER A 5 10.00 6.32 -4.24
C SER A 5 10.00 7.68 -3.54
N ASN A 6 10.99 8.52 -3.84
CA ASN A 6 11.06 9.86 -3.27
C ASN A 6 9.90 10.77 -3.69
N SER A 7 9.30 10.53 -4.87
CA SER A 7 8.29 11.40 -5.50
C SER A 7 7.01 10.68 -5.93
N THR A 8 7.04 9.36 -6.05
CA THR A 8 5.92 8.58 -6.58
C THR A 8 5.56 7.42 -5.67
N LEU A 9 4.29 7.07 -5.67
CA LEU A 9 3.72 5.89 -5.05
C LEU A 9 3.31 4.94 -6.17
N GLY A 10 3.63 3.66 -6.01
CA GLY A 10 3.30 2.61 -6.96
C GLY A 10 2.62 1.44 -6.26
N ALA A 11 1.67 0.81 -6.94
CA ALA A 11 1.01 -0.38 -6.45
C ALA A 11 0.61 -1.32 -7.57
N VAL A 12 0.60 -2.61 -7.26
CA VAL A 12 0.16 -3.67 -8.17
C VAL A 12 -0.73 -4.65 -7.42
N ILE A 13 -1.88 -4.94 -7.98
CA ILE A 13 -2.77 -6.01 -7.52
C ILE A 13 -2.48 -7.27 -8.32
N VAL A 14 -2.25 -8.35 -7.59
CA VAL A 14 -1.89 -9.66 -8.14
C VAL A 14 -2.83 -10.68 -7.55
N GLN A 15 -3.42 -11.52 -8.39
CA GLN A 15 -4.20 -12.68 -7.99
C GLN A 15 -3.40 -13.95 -8.24
N ARG A 16 -3.50 -14.92 -7.33
CA ARG A 16 -2.94 -16.25 -7.58
C ARG A 16 -3.97 -17.08 -8.33
N VAL A 17 -3.61 -17.53 -9.53
CA VAL A 17 -4.37 -18.54 -10.27
C VAL A 17 -3.53 -19.81 -10.23
N GLY A 18 -3.99 -20.80 -9.46
CA GLY A 18 -3.18 -21.97 -9.09
C GLY A 18 -1.93 -21.58 -8.31
N LYS A 19 -0.74 -21.96 -8.81
CA LYS A 19 0.56 -21.63 -8.19
C LYS A 19 1.21 -20.36 -8.75
N GLN A 20 0.63 -19.75 -9.78
CA GLN A 20 1.27 -18.64 -10.49
C GLN A 20 0.63 -17.28 -10.17
N PRO A 21 1.43 -16.24 -9.86
CA PRO A 21 0.94 -14.88 -9.69
C PRO A 21 0.56 -14.27 -11.04
N HIS A 22 -0.66 -13.75 -11.15
CA HIS A 22 -1.17 -13.02 -12.30
C HIS A 22 -1.47 -11.58 -11.91
N VAL A 23 -0.87 -10.63 -12.62
CA VAL A 23 -1.14 -9.21 -12.39
C VAL A 23 -2.51 -8.86 -12.95
N ILE A 24 -3.35 -8.20 -12.14
CA ILE A 24 -4.66 -7.71 -12.59
C ILE A 24 -4.57 -6.25 -13.03
N ALA A 25 -3.88 -5.41 -12.25
CA ALA A 25 -3.77 -3.99 -12.54
C ALA A 25 -2.57 -3.35 -11.82
N TYR A 26 -2.10 -2.26 -12.42
CA TYR A 26 -1.09 -1.36 -11.87
C TYR A 26 -1.74 -0.01 -11.52
N ALA A 27 -1.21 0.63 -10.49
CA ALA A 27 -1.55 2.00 -10.12
C ALA A 27 -0.26 2.74 -9.78
N SER A 28 -0.21 4.01 -10.18
CA SER A 28 0.83 4.93 -9.77
C SER A 28 0.22 6.31 -9.51
N GLN A 29 0.81 7.04 -8.57
CA GLN A 29 0.39 8.37 -8.19
C GLN A 29 1.61 9.19 -7.79
N THR A 30 1.66 10.44 -8.23
CA THR A 30 2.68 11.41 -7.78
C THR A 30 2.27 11.99 -6.44
N MET A 31 3.22 12.14 -5.52
CA MET A 31 2.98 12.78 -4.22
C MET A 31 2.73 14.28 -4.38
N ASP A 32 1.87 14.84 -3.53
CA ASP A 32 1.73 16.30 -3.41
C ASP A 32 2.87 16.91 -2.59
N SER A 33 2.98 18.24 -2.60
CA SER A 33 4.04 19.00 -1.92
C SER A 33 4.12 18.72 -0.42
N SER A 34 3.00 18.42 0.24
CA SER A 34 2.99 18.07 1.67
C SER A 34 3.50 16.65 1.91
N GLN A 35 3.12 15.71 1.05
CA GLN A 35 3.50 14.30 1.11
C GLN A 35 4.98 14.09 0.79
N PHE A 36 5.57 14.96 -0.04
CA PHE A 36 7.01 14.95 -0.33
C PHE A 36 7.87 15.02 0.93
N ASN A 37 7.41 15.74 1.96
CA ASN A 37 8.13 15.93 3.22
C ASN A 37 7.94 14.80 4.24
N TYR A 38 7.15 13.78 3.90
CA TYR A 38 6.92 12.66 4.82
C TYR A 38 8.17 11.79 5.00
N ILE A 39 8.36 11.29 6.21
CA ILE A 39 9.37 10.26 6.49
C ILE A 39 9.04 8.96 5.74
N SER A 40 10.07 8.13 5.47
CA SER A 40 9.94 6.90 4.67
C SER A 40 8.78 5.98 5.13
N THR A 41 8.61 5.78 6.44
CA THR A 41 7.51 4.96 6.99
C THR A 41 6.13 5.54 6.64
N LYS A 42 5.96 6.88 6.70
CA LYS A 42 4.70 7.55 6.33
C LYS A 42 4.46 7.46 4.83
N LYS A 43 5.49 7.62 3.99
CA LYS A 43 5.38 7.46 2.53
C LYS A 43 4.98 6.04 2.13
N LYS A 44 5.60 5.03 2.73
CA LYS A 44 5.24 3.62 2.51
C LYS A 44 3.80 3.31 2.96
N LEU A 45 3.36 3.89 4.07
CA LEU A 45 1.98 3.74 4.54
C LEU A 45 0.98 4.43 3.62
N LEU A 46 1.32 5.62 3.13
CA LEU A 46 0.52 6.35 2.14
C LEU A 46 0.38 5.55 0.84
N ALA A 47 1.43 4.87 0.38
CA ALA A 47 1.35 3.97 -0.78
C ALA A 47 0.31 2.84 -0.58
N ILE A 48 0.24 2.27 0.63
CA ILE A 48 -0.76 1.24 0.95
C ILE A 48 -2.17 1.83 0.93
N VAL A 49 -2.39 2.98 1.59
CA VAL A 49 -3.70 3.63 1.64
C VAL A 49 -4.17 4.01 0.22
N SER A 50 -3.28 4.61 -0.58
CA SER A 50 -3.55 4.94 -1.99
C SER A 50 -3.88 3.69 -2.82
N ALA A 51 -3.16 2.59 -2.64
CA ALA A 51 -3.46 1.32 -3.31
C ALA A 51 -4.83 0.75 -2.92
N LEU A 52 -5.17 0.77 -1.63
CA LEU A 52 -6.45 0.29 -1.12
C LEU A 52 -7.62 1.12 -1.66
N ASP A 53 -7.46 2.43 -1.73
CA ASP A 53 -8.46 3.33 -2.29
C ASP A 53 -8.63 3.10 -3.81
N LYS A 54 -7.51 3.04 -4.54
CA LYS A 54 -7.53 2.85 -6.00
C LYS A 54 -8.13 1.51 -6.42
N PHE A 55 -7.84 0.44 -5.69
CA PHE A 55 -8.32 -0.91 -6.00
C PHE A 55 -9.56 -1.32 -5.19
N ARG A 56 -10.23 -0.37 -4.52
CA ARG A 56 -11.34 -0.67 -3.61
C ARG A 56 -12.41 -1.58 -4.23
N SER A 57 -12.77 -1.37 -5.49
CA SER A 57 -13.75 -2.20 -6.22
C SER A 57 -13.31 -3.66 -6.40
N TYR A 58 -12.01 -3.92 -6.54
CA TYR A 58 -11.45 -5.27 -6.66
C TYR A 58 -11.26 -5.96 -5.31
N LEU A 59 -11.04 -5.18 -4.24
CA LEU A 59 -10.69 -5.68 -2.92
C LEU A 59 -11.91 -5.91 -2.03
N LEU A 60 -13.03 -5.23 -2.31
CA LEU A 60 -14.23 -5.31 -1.48
C LEU A 60 -14.78 -6.74 -1.43
N GLY A 61 -15.13 -7.20 -0.23
CA GLY A 61 -15.66 -8.55 0.00
C GLY A 61 -14.64 -9.69 -0.13
N SER A 62 -13.37 -9.38 -0.41
CA SER A 62 -12.31 -10.37 -0.59
C SER A 62 -11.29 -10.32 0.54
N LYS A 63 -10.72 -11.48 0.89
CA LYS A 63 -9.56 -11.53 1.80
C LYS A 63 -8.32 -11.05 1.06
N ILE A 64 -7.73 -9.95 1.52
CA ILE A 64 -6.55 -9.34 0.90
C ILE A 64 -5.27 -9.65 1.69
N VAL A 65 -4.15 -9.80 0.99
CA VAL A 65 -2.82 -9.93 1.58
C VAL A 65 -1.92 -8.86 1.01
N VAL A 66 -1.45 -7.94 1.87
CA VAL A 66 -0.51 -6.90 1.48
C VAL A 66 0.91 -7.41 1.68
N PHE A 67 1.66 -7.54 0.59
CA PHE A 67 3.08 -7.84 0.62
C PHE A 67 3.88 -6.55 0.77
N SER A 68 4.68 -6.47 1.83
CA SER A 68 5.54 -5.34 2.17
C SER A 68 6.94 -5.86 2.51
N ASP A 69 7.96 -5.19 1.99
CA ASP A 69 9.37 -5.38 2.35
C ASP A 69 9.73 -4.70 3.69
N HIS A 70 8.83 -3.86 4.22
CA HIS A 70 9.12 -2.98 5.35
C HIS A 70 8.68 -3.57 6.68
N VAL A 71 9.64 -4.18 7.39
CA VAL A 71 9.41 -4.90 8.66
C VAL A 71 8.70 -4.03 9.71
N ALA A 72 9.11 -2.77 9.89
CA ALA A 72 8.48 -1.87 10.87
C ALA A 72 6.98 -1.64 10.58
N LEU A 73 6.59 -1.67 9.30
CA LEU A 73 5.20 -1.45 8.89
C LEU A 73 4.35 -2.70 9.18
N LYS A 74 4.93 -3.89 9.03
CA LYS A 74 4.32 -5.16 9.46
C LYS A 74 4.05 -5.19 10.97
N PHE A 75 4.95 -4.62 11.78
CA PHE A 75 4.74 -4.48 13.23
C PHE A 75 3.66 -3.44 13.54
N LEU A 76 3.71 -2.29 12.88
CA LEU A 76 2.78 -1.17 13.11
C LEU A 76 1.33 -1.54 12.78
N LEU A 77 1.10 -2.27 11.67
CA LEU A 77 -0.24 -2.73 11.28
C LEU A 77 -0.79 -3.88 12.14
N LYS A 78 0.08 -4.64 12.83
CA LYS A 78 -0.36 -5.70 13.75
C LYS A 78 -0.87 -5.16 15.08
N LYS A 79 -0.50 -3.93 15.43
CA LYS A 79 -0.93 -3.31 16.68
C LYS A 79 -2.32 -2.70 16.44
N LEU A 80 -3.37 -3.48 16.73
CA LEU A 80 -4.80 -3.09 16.61
C LEU A 80 -5.13 -1.78 17.35
N ASP A 81 -4.36 -1.45 18.39
CA ASP A 81 -4.51 -0.23 19.21
C ASP A 81 -3.51 0.88 18.84
N ALA A 82 -2.78 0.75 17.72
CA ALA A 82 -2.04 1.89 17.21
C ALA A 82 -3.08 2.90 16.73
N LYS A 83 -3.41 3.86 17.59
CA LYS A 83 -4.16 5.08 17.25
C LYS A 83 -3.28 5.88 16.28
N LEU A 84 -3.23 5.39 15.05
CA LEU A 84 -2.57 6.01 13.93
C LEU A 84 -3.47 7.20 13.59
N ARG A 85 -3.24 8.32 14.28
CA ARG A 85 -3.84 9.60 13.92
C ARG A 85 -3.27 9.94 12.53
N LEU A 86 -4.01 9.53 11.53
CA LEU A 86 -3.81 9.88 10.13
C LEU A 86 -4.49 11.24 9.94
N ILE A 87 -3.79 12.13 9.24
CA ILE A 87 -4.09 13.55 8.99
C ILE A 87 -3.51 14.46 10.07
#